data_AF-A0A023FIV1-F1
#
_entry.id   AF-A0A023FIV1-F1
#
_cell.length_a   1.000
_cell.length_b   1.000
_cell.length_c   1.000
_cell.angle_alpha   90.00
_cell.angle_beta   90.00
_cell.angle_gamma   90.00
#
_symmetry.space_group_name_H-M   'P 1'
#
loop_
_entity.id
_entity.type
_entity.pdbx_description
1 polymer ?
#
loop_
_entity_poly.entity_id
_entity_poly.type
_entity_poly.pdbx_seq_one_letter_code
_entity_poly.pdbx_strand_id
1 'polypeptide(L)'
;VQHQVADTAFANMKLQVIAIFHAAKKEYWSDLGMSQIEEKLRVRPNTNRAKGVVLFLGDGMGISTVTAARIFKGQFKKNFSGEESVLSWERFPHVSLSKTYGLDAQTSDSANSATAYLCGVKANFRTIGVDSTVKAKQCHNDTKAYVDSIMKWAQDAGMWTGIVTTARVTDASPAGSYAHTGYRRWQASVPEGCNAKDIAQQLIYDLPGSEMRVILGGGLKDFLNTTELDEECQSGERRDGQNLINKWKELKNGSNAHYVWNRSELLAVNTCSTEYLLGLFDNDHMPYWINRSEPDSTKPNLTEMVTVAIEILSRNPAGFVLFAEGARIDAAHHITRAKLALQEALEFDEAINKTVSILPKNETLIVVTADHSHTMTIAGYPPRGTNIFGFAGNTTNDAPVEYT
;
A
#
# COMPACT_ATOMS: atom_id res chain seq x y z
N VAL A 1 -41.54 -6.71 5.47
CA VAL A 1 -40.21 -6.21 5.88
C VAL A 1 -39.75 -6.79 7.22
N GLN A 2 -40.55 -6.76 8.30
CA GLN A 2 -40.16 -7.38 9.59
C GLN A 2 -39.92 -8.91 9.55
N HIS A 3 -40.68 -9.67 8.75
CA HIS A 3 -40.48 -11.13 8.62
C HIS A 3 -39.16 -11.52 7.93
N GLN A 4 -38.73 -10.77 6.90
CA GLN A 4 -37.48 -11.04 6.17
C GLN A 4 -36.21 -10.74 7.00
N VAL A 5 -36.30 -9.79 7.94
CA VAL A 5 -35.23 -9.44 8.88
C VAL A 5 -35.09 -10.50 9.99
N ALA A 6 -36.21 -11.08 10.43
CA ALA A 6 -36.21 -12.18 11.41
C ALA A 6 -35.64 -13.48 10.82
N ASP A 7 -36.04 -13.85 9.59
CA ASP A 7 -35.58 -15.10 8.96
C ASP A 7 -34.08 -15.08 8.63
N THR A 8 -33.53 -13.92 8.25
CA THR A 8 -32.09 -13.73 8.09
C THR A 8 -31.36 -13.80 9.43
N ALA A 9 -31.89 -13.20 10.50
CA ALA A 9 -31.30 -13.30 11.83
C ALA A 9 -31.27 -14.75 12.37
N PHE A 10 -32.33 -15.53 12.16
CA PHE A 10 -32.40 -16.94 12.57
C PHE A 10 -31.48 -17.86 11.75
N ALA A 11 -31.35 -17.63 10.44
CA ALA A 11 -30.40 -18.37 9.60
C ALA A 11 -28.94 -18.07 9.98
N ASN A 12 -28.65 -16.80 10.29
CA ASN A 12 -27.34 -16.33 10.73
C ASN A 12 -26.94 -16.96 12.09
N MET A 13 -27.88 -17.02 13.03
CA MET A 13 -27.69 -17.66 14.34
C MET A 13 -27.42 -19.17 14.19
N LYS A 14 -28.10 -19.88 13.27
CA LYS A 14 -27.85 -21.31 12.99
C LYS A 14 -26.44 -21.59 12.46
N LEU A 15 -25.91 -20.78 11.54
CA LEU A 15 -24.57 -20.97 10.97
C LEU A 15 -23.46 -20.74 11.99
N GLN A 16 -23.57 -19.69 12.80
CA GLN A 16 -22.62 -19.40 13.87
C GLN A 16 -22.60 -20.52 14.92
N VAL A 17 -23.78 -21.03 15.28
CA VAL A 17 -23.94 -22.17 16.18
C VAL A 17 -23.32 -23.45 15.59
N ILE A 18 -23.52 -23.74 14.30
CA ILE A 18 -22.91 -24.91 13.62
C ILE A 18 -21.38 -24.82 13.59
N ALA A 19 -20.79 -23.66 13.30
CA ALA A 19 -19.35 -23.46 13.28
C ALA A 19 -18.73 -23.63 14.69
N ILE A 20 -19.42 -23.12 15.73
CA ILE A 20 -19.03 -23.30 17.13
C ILE A 20 -19.12 -24.78 17.54
N PHE A 21 -20.18 -25.51 17.14
CA PHE A 21 -20.32 -26.94 17.44
C PHE A 21 -19.28 -27.82 16.76
N HIS A 22 -18.79 -27.44 15.57
CA HIS A 22 -17.68 -28.15 14.92
C HIS A 22 -16.35 -27.85 15.61
N ALA A 23 -16.06 -26.57 15.89
CA ALA A 23 -14.84 -26.17 16.59
C ALA A 23 -14.78 -26.64 18.06
N ALA A 24 -15.91 -27.01 18.68
CA ALA A 24 -15.93 -27.59 20.01
C ALA A 24 -15.39 -29.04 20.06
N LYS A 25 -15.27 -29.72 18.92
CA LYS A 25 -14.79 -31.10 18.83
C LYS A 25 -13.27 -31.14 18.69
N LYS A 26 -12.60 -32.01 19.43
CA LYS A 26 -11.14 -32.21 19.32
C LYS A 26 -10.74 -32.67 17.91
N GLU A 27 -11.60 -33.45 17.25
CA GLU A 27 -11.38 -33.99 15.92
C GLU A 27 -11.22 -32.88 14.88
N TYR A 28 -12.04 -31.82 14.96
CA TYR A 28 -11.95 -30.67 14.07
C TYR A 28 -10.54 -30.04 14.07
N TRP A 29 -9.96 -29.83 15.26
CA TRP A 29 -8.63 -29.24 15.39
C TRP A 29 -7.52 -30.19 14.93
N SER A 30 -7.66 -31.48 15.22
CA SER A 30 -6.72 -32.51 14.75
C SER A 30 -6.75 -32.59 13.22
N ASP A 31 -7.93 -32.61 12.60
CA ASP A 31 -8.12 -32.69 11.15
C ASP A 31 -7.61 -31.44 10.45
N LEU A 32 -7.88 -30.24 11.02
CA LEU A 32 -7.34 -28.99 10.52
C LEU A 32 -5.81 -28.97 10.57
N GLY A 33 -5.22 -29.42 11.69
CA GLY A 33 -3.77 -29.52 11.85
C GLY A 33 -3.14 -30.48 10.83
N MET A 34 -3.75 -31.66 10.65
CA MET A 34 -3.28 -32.64 9.65
C MET A 34 -3.38 -32.10 8.23
N SER A 35 -4.49 -31.45 7.87
CA SER A 35 -4.67 -30.82 6.56
C SER A 35 -3.61 -29.75 6.28
N GLN A 36 -3.27 -28.91 7.27
CA GLN A 36 -2.21 -27.91 7.14
C GLN A 36 -0.82 -28.53 6.98
N ILE A 37 -0.53 -29.61 7.72
CA ILE A 37 0.74 -30.37 7.54
C ILE A 37 0.82 -30.94 6.13
N GLU A 38 -0.25 -31.57 5.63
CA GLU A 38 -0.28 -32.10 4.26
C GLU A 38 -0.09 -31.01 3.20
N GLU A 39 -0.73 -29.85 3.37
CA GLU A 39 -0.56 -28.71 2.49
C GLU A 39 0.92 -28.24 2.48
N LYS A 40 1.54 -28.11 3.64
CA LYS A 40 2.94 -27.69 3.77
C LYS A 40 3.92 -28.71 3.17
N LEU A 41 3.67 -30.01 3.33
CA LEU A 41 4.47 -31.06 2.70
C LEU A 41 4.39 -31.06 1.16
N ARG A 42 3.32 -30.49 0.58
CA ARG A 42 3.17 -30.33 -0.88
C ARG A 42 3.87 -29.08 -1.43
N VAL A 43 4.22 -28.10 -0.59
CA VAL A 43 4.92 -26.88 -1.02
C VAL A 43 6.32 -27.25 -1.52
N ARG A 44 6.59 -26.95 -2.78
CA ARG A 44 7.94 -27.07 -3.35
C ARG A 44 8.57 -25.70 -3.52
N PRO A 45 9.86 -25.52 -3.21
CA PRO A 45 10.56 -24.28 -3.53
C PRO A 45 10.44 -23.96 -5.03
N ASN A 46 9.96 -22.77 -5.35
CA ASN A 46 10.04 -22.26 -6.71
C ASN A 46 11.45 -21.68 -6.93
N THR A 47 12.26 -22.36 -7.72
CA THR A 47 13.64 -21.93 -8.07
C THR A 47 13.71 -21.23 -9.42
N ASN A 48 12.57 -20.98 -10.07
CA ASN A 48 12.53 -20.21 -11.32
C ASN A 48 12.89 -18.74 -11.05
N ARG A 49 13.43 -18.08 -12.08
CA ARG A 49 13.62 -16.62 -12.05
C ARG A 49 12.27 -15.92 -12.14
N ALA A 50 11.98 -15.04 -11.20
CA ALA A 50 10.79 -14.19 -11.26
C ALA A 50 10.91 -13.20 -12.43
N LYS A 51 9.88 -13.15 -13.29
CA LYS A 51 9.68 -12.11 -14.30
C LYS A 51 8.84 -10.97 -13.75
N GLY A 52 7.86 -11.25 -12.91
CA GLY A 52 7.09 -10.24 -12.19
C GLY A 52 7.54 -10.15 -10.73
N VAL A 53 7.74 -8.95 -10.22
CA VAL A 53 7.89 -8.69 -8.79
C VAL A 53 6.84 -7.68 -8.36
N VAL A 54 6.02 -8.01 -7.38
CA VAL A 54 5.07 -7.07 -6.77
C VAL A 54 5.38 -6.97 -5.28
N LEU A 55 5.80 -5.78 -4.84
CA LEU A 55 5.97 -5.46 -3.44
C LEU A 55 4.75 -4.68 -2.95
N PHE A 56 3.93 -5.35 -2.14
CA PHE A 56 2.82 -4.75 -1.42
C PHE A 56 3.29 -4.25 -0.05
N LEU A 57 3.07 -2.96 0.20
CA LEU A 57 3.44 -2.28 1.43
C LEU A 57 2.19 -1.76 2.14
N GLY A 58 1.87 -2.30 3.31
CA GLY A 58 0.89 -1.71 4.21
C GLY A 58 1.60 -0.75 5.15
N ASP A 59 1.54 0.56 4.89
CA ASP A 59 2.22 1.57 5.72
C ASP A 59 1.65 1.52 7.14
N GLY A 60 2.52 1.38 8.14
CA GLY A 60 2.14 1.24 9.54
C GLY A 60 1.39 -0.06 9.91
N MET A 61 1.30 -1.04 9.00
CA MET A 61 0.50 -2.26 9.15
C MET A 61 1.21 -3.32 10.02
N GLY A 62 1.30 -3.04 11.33
CA GLY A 62 1.87 -3.96 12.32
C GLY A 62 1.08 -5.27 12.50
N ILE A 63 1.65 -6.22 13.25
CA ILE A 63 1.03 -7.54 13.50
C ILE A 63 -0.34 -7.42 14.20
N SER A 64 -0.51 -6.43 15.08
CA SER A 64 -1.80 -6.12 15.70
C SER A 64 -2.82 -5.66 14.65
N THR A 65 -2.43 -4.76 13.74
CA THR A 65 -3.27 -4.31 12.61
C THR A 65 -3.69 -5.47 11.73
N VAL A 66 -2.76 -6.36 11.37
CA VAL A 66 -3.06 -7.58 10.59
C VAL A 66 -4.09 -8.45 11.32
N THR A 67 -3.89 -8.70 12.63
CA THR A 67 -4.82 -9.54 13.40
C THR A 67 -6.20 -8.91 13.54
N ALA A 68 -6.27 -7.61 13.84
CA ALA A 68 -7.55 -6.90 13.94
C ALA A 68 -8.26 -6.85 12.58
N ALA A 69 -7.53 -6.61 11.48
CA ALA A 69 -8.08 -6.64 10.12
C ALA A 69 -8.62 -8.03 9.74
N ARG A 70 -7.93 -9.11 10.14
CA ARG A 70 -8.42 -10.49 9.94
C ARG A 70 -9.77 -10.71 10.62
N ILE A 71 -9.87 -10.33 11.91
CA ILE A 71 -11.10 -10.42 12.69
C ILE A 71 -12.19 -9.56 12.04
N PHE A 72 -11.87 -8.31 11.71
CA PHE A 72 -12.79 -7.38 11.07
C PHE A 72 -13.32 -7.93 9.74
N LYS A 73 -12.45 -8.47 8.89
CA LYS A 73 -12.83 -9.10 7.61
C LYS A 73 -13.82 -10.24 7.81
N GLY A 74 -13.59 -11.10 8.80
CA GLY A 74 -14.52 -12.19 9.08
C GLY A 74 -15.84 -11.68 9.64
N GLN A 75 -15.84 -10.69 10.53
CA GLN A 75 -17.07 -10.09 11.06
C GLN A 75 -17.87 -9.32 9.99
N PHE A 76 -17.17 -8.68 9.06
CA PHE A 76 -17.76 -7.96 7.93
C PHE A 76 -18.44 -8.92 6.95
N LYS A 77 -17.83 -10.09 6.71
CA LYS A 77 -18.46 -11.22 6.00
C LYS A 77 -19.47 -11.87 6.95
N LYS A 78 -20.72 -11.39 6.93
CA LYS A 78 -21.84 -11.87 7.79
C LYS A 78 -21.76 -13.39 8.11
N ASN A 79 -21.96 -13.76 9.38
CA ASN A 79 -22.08 -15.12 9.94
C ASN A 79 -20.79 -15.83 10.38
N PHE A 80 -19.67 -15.12 10.43
CA PHE A 80 -18.42 -15.61 11.00
C PHE A 80 -18.11 -14.83 12.28
N SER A 81 -17.47 -15.49 13.25
CA SER A 81 -17.04 -14.81 14.49
C SER A 81 -15.89 -13.84 14.23
N GLY A 82 -15.11 -14.10 13.18
CA GLY A 82 -14.05 -13.22 12.73
C GLY A 82 -12.68 -13.86 12.85
N GLU A 83 -12.40 -14.48 13.99
CA GLU A 83 -11.06 -14.94 14.38
C GLU A 83 -10.52 -16.05 13.46
N GLU A 84 -11.40 -16.85 12.88
CA GLU A 84 -11.11 -17.93 11.93
C GLU A 84 -10.95 -17.47 10.48
N SER A 85 -11.25 -16.20 10.18
CA SER A 85 -11.04 -15.61 8.86
C SER A 85 -9.55 -15.60 8.54
N VAL A 86 -9.22 -15.46 7.26
CA VAL A 86 -7.83 -15.26 6.82
C VAL A 86 -7.75 -14.14 5.80
N LEU A 87 -6.72 -13.31 5.93
CA LEU A 87 -6.30 -12.37 4.89
C LEU A 87 -5.62 -13.16 3.76
N SER A 88 -5.69 -12.63 2.56
CA SER A 88 -5.21 -13.26 1.31
C SER A 88 -3.74 -13.64 1.40
N TRP A 89 -2.91 -12.74 1.93
CA TRP A 89 -1.47 -12.97 2.09
C TRP A 89 -1.10 -13.92 3.23
N GLU A 90 -2.03 -14.22 4.15
CA GLU A 90 -1.78 -15.23 5.20
C GLU A 90 -1.75 -16.65 4.66
N ARG A 91 -2.21 -16.83 3.40
CA ARG A 91 -2.07 -18.07 2.65
C ARG A 91 -0.72 -18.20 1.98
N PHE A 92 0.15 -17.20 2.06
CA PHE A 92 1.47 -17.27 1.43
C PHE A 92 2.34 -18.32 2.14
N PRO A 93 3.16 -19.06 1.37
CA PRO A 93 3.88 -20.21 1.92
C PRO A 93 5.00 -19.84 2.90
N HIS A 94 5.49 -18.59 2.83
CA HIS A 94 6.64 -18.11 3.58
C HIS A 94 6.28 -16.87 4.41
N VAL A 95 6.77 -16.83 5.64
CA VAL A 95 6.62 -15.71 6.58
C VAL A 95 7.96 -15.43 7.25
N SER A 96 8.25 -14.17 7.53
CA SER A 96 9.45 -13.73 8.24
C SER A 96 9.14 -12.47 9.04
N LEU A 97 9.97 -12.19 10.04
CA LEU A 97 9.90 -10.94 10.81
C LEU A 97 10.98 -9.97 10.34
N SER A 98 10.61 -8.71 10.17
CA SER A 98 11.52 -7.62 9.77
C SER A 98 11.88 -6.75 10.97
N LYS A 99 13.17 -6.44 11.12
CA LYS A 99 13.67 -5.51 12.17
C LYS A 99 13.75 -4.09 11.60
N THR A 100 12.80 -3.25 11.96
CA THR A 100 12.53 -1.98 11.27
C THR A 100 13.35 -0.79 11.76
N TYR A 101 14.20 -0.91 12.78
CA TYR A 101 15.00 0.21 13.30
C TYR A 101 15.83 0.92 12.22
N GLY A 102 15.97 2.24 12.31
CA GLY A 102 16.83 3.07 11.46
C GLY A 102 18.26 3.14 11.98
N LEU A 103 19.14 3.85 11.28
CA LEU A 103 20.52 4.03 11.77
C LEU A 103 20.61 4.96 12.98
N ASP A 104 19.71 5.94 13.08
CA ASP A 104 19.65 6.95 14.14
C ASP A 104 18.30 6.98 14.87
N ALA A 105 17.43 5.98 14.63
CA ALA A 105 16.11 5.88 15.24
C ALA A 105 15.74 4.43 15.59
N GLN A 106 15.29 4.19 16.84
CA GLN A 106 14.76 2.88 17.22
C GLN A 106 13.42 2.60 16.52
N THR A 107 12.57 3.63 16.44
CA THR A 107 11.33 3.63 15.67
C THR A 107 11.55 4.44 14.39
N SER A 108 11.64 3.74 13.26
CA SER A 108 11.77 4.37 11.94
C SER A 108 10.52 5.16 11.56
N ASP A 109 10.68 6.08 10.61
CA ASP A 109 9.57 6.61 9.82
C ASP A 109 9.50 5.91 8.46
N SER A 110 8.48 6.23 7.66
CA SER A 110 8.31 5.66 6.32
C SER A 110 9.46 5.96 5.36
N ALA A 111 10.21 7.06 5.55
CA ALA A 111 11.30 7.45 4.65
C ALA A 111 12.54 6.56 4.77
N ASN A 112 13.06 6.42 5.99
CA ASN A 112 14.29 5.67 6.20
C ASN A 112 14.05 4.16 6.08
N SER A 113 12.84 3.70 6.38
CA SER A 113 12.41 2.32 6.12
C SER A 113 12.23 2.05 4.62
N ALA A 114 11.67 2.98 3.83
CA ALA A 114 11.59 2.86 2.36
C ALA A 114 12.95 2.66 1.71
N THR A 115 13.95 3.42 2.17
CA THR A 115 15.34 3.22 1.71
C THR A 115 15.84 1.79 2.02
N ALA A 116 15.46 1.23 3.17
CA ALA A 116 15.84 -0.13 3.53
C ALA A 116 15.17 -1.21 2.67
N TYR A 117 13.84 -1.16 2.49
CA TYR A 117 13.13 -2.22 1.79
C TYR A 117 13.12 -2.06 0.26
N LEU A 118 13.43 -0.87 -0.29
CA LEU A 118 13.53 -0.65 -1.74
C LEU A 118 14.97 -0.60 -2.25
N CYS A 119 15.92 -0.07 -1.46
CA CYS A 119 17.32 0.08 -1.87
C CYS A 119 18.27 -0.93 -1.18
N GLY A 120 17.79 -1.68 -0.18
CA GLY A 120 18.60 -2.66 0.54
C GLY A 120 19.59 -2.06 1.55
N VAL A 121 19.48 -0.77 1.87
CA VAL A 121 20.39 -0.05 2.77
C VAL A 121 19.58 0.67 3.85
N LYS A 122 19.91 0.46 5.13
CA LYS A 122 19.30 1.26 6.22
C LYS A 122 19.81 2.69 6.16
N ALA A 123 18.92 3.65 6.42
CA ALA A 123 19.22 5.07 6.36
C ALA A 123 18.85 5.82 7.65
N ASN A 124 19.15 7.12 7.67
CA ASN A 124 18.79 8.02 8.75
C ASN A 124 17.32 8.45 8.64
N PHE A 125 16.69 8.69 9.79
CA PHE A 125 15.31 9.16 9.93
C PHE A 125 15.00 10.33 8.99
N ARG A 126 13.86 10.29 8.28
CA ARG A 126 13.36 11.29 7.31
C ARG A 126 14.15 11.46 6.01
N THR A 127 15.22 10.69 5.80
CA THR A 127 15.97 10.69 4.53
C THR A 127 15.45 9.58 3.61
N ILE A 128 15.54 9.79 2.30
CA ILE A 128 15.05 8.85 1.28
C ILE A 128 16.15 8.62 0.27
N GLY A 129 16.45 7.34 -0.01
CA GLY A 129 17.35 6.96 -1.11
C GLY A 129 18.79 7.46 -0.95
N VAL A 130 19.19 7.81 0.26
CA VAL A 130 20.56 8.25 0.56
C VAL A 130 21.14 7.44 1.71
N ASP A 131 22.45 7.29 1.73
CA ASP A 131 23.16 6.62 2.80
C ASP A 131 23.22 7.44 4.10
N SER A 132 23.89 6.89 5.12
CA SER A 132 23.98 7.47 6.45
C SER A 132 24.78 8.78 6.57
N THR A 133 25.51 9.17 5.51
CA THR A 133 26.30 10.41 5.48
C THR A 133 25.41 11.64 5.37
N VAL A 134 24.21 11.50 4.78
CA VAL A 134 23.23 12.58 4.67
C VAL A 134 22.36 12.63 5.93
N LYS A 135 22.30 13.79 6.58
CA LYS A 135 21.45 14.01 7.75
C LYS A 135 20.09 14.59 7.36
N ALA A 136 19.09 14.37 8.21
CA ALA A 136 17.75 14.91 7.99
C ALA A 136 17.80 16.44 7.78
N LYS A 137 17.12 16.93 6.73
CA LYS A 137 17.08 18.35 6.30
C LYS A 137 18.39 18.89 5.74
N GLN A 138 19.43 18.06 5.56
CA GLN A 138 20.64 18.48 4.86
C GLN A 138 20.34 18.54 3.37
N CYS A 139 20.50 19.72 2.77
CA CYS A 139 20.44 19.84 1.32
C CYS A 139 21.56 18.99 0.72
N HIS A 140 21.21 18.18 -0.28
CA HIS A 140 22.12 17.18 -0.80
C HIS A 140 21.83 16.91 -2.27
N ASN A 141 22.88 16.91 -3.08
CA ASN A 141 22.86 16.57 -4.51
C ASN A 141 24.09 15.75 -4.95
N ASP A 142 24.86 15.22 -3.99
CA ASP A 142 26.07 14.45 -4.27
C ASP A 142 25.70 12.99 -4.51
N THR A 143 25.77 12.57 -5.76
CA THR A 143 25.39 11.21 -6.20
C THR A 143 26.15 10.09 -5.51
N LYS A 144 27.28 10.39 -4.85
CA LYS A 144 28.03 9.39 -4.06
C LYS A 144 27.26 8.84 -2.87
N ALA A 145 26.33 9.61 -2.30
CA ALA A 145 25.52 9.14 -1.19
C ALA A 145 24.21 8.49 -1.65
N TYR A 146 23.90 8.52 -2.95
CA TYR A 146 22.66 7.95 -3.48
C TYR A 146 22.72 6.43 -3.40
N VAL A 147 21.60 5.82 -3.02
CA VAL A 147 21.42 4.36 -3.05
C VAL A 147 20.31 4.01 -4.03
N ASP A 148 20.66 3.24 -5.05
CA ASP A 148 19.72 2.82 -6.08
C ASP A 148 18.64 1.89 -5.52
N SER A 149 17.41 2.10 -5.95
CA SER A 149 16.29 1.23 -5.61
C SER A 149 16.22 0.00 -6.53
N ILE A 150 15.43 -0.98 -6.14
CA ILE A 150 15.06 -2.12 -6.99
C ILE A 150 14.43 -1.68 -8.31
N MET A 151 13.80 -0.51 -8.39
CA MET A 151 13.26 0.02 -9.65
C MET A 151 14.36 0.40 -10.62
N LYS A 152 15.46 0.97 -10.11
CA LYS A 152 16.62 1.29 -10.94
C LYS A 152 17.28 0.00 -11.45
N TRP A 153 17.48 -0.98 -10.58
CA TRP A 153 18.04 -2.28 -10.96
C TRP A 153 17.15 -3.03 -11.97
N ALA A 154 15.83 -2.94 -11.82
CA ALA A 154 14.87 -3.52 -12.75
C ALA A 154 14.96 -2.87 -14.14
N GLN A 155 15.02 -1.54 -14.20
CA GLN A 155 15.16 -0.82 -15.46
C GLN A 155 16.51 -1.08 -16.15
N ASP A 156 17.59 -1.18 -15.38
CA ASP A 156 18.90 -1.60 -15.91
C ASP A 156 18.87 -3.02 -16.50
N ALA A 157 17.97 -3.87 -16.00
CA ALA A 157 17.69 -5.20 -16.53
C ALA A 157 16.65 -5.20 -17.68
N GLY A 158 16.20 -4.04 -18.15
CA GLY A 158 15.20 -3.88 -19.22
C GLY A 158 13.76 -4.15 -18.79
N MET A 159 13.50 -4.32 -17.50
CA MET A 159 12.16 -4.55 -16.95
C MET A 159 11.37 -3.23 -16.90
N TRP A 160 10.04 -3.34 -16.91
CA TRP A 160 9.17 -2.18 -16.71
C TRP A 160 8.89 -1.97 -15.23
N THR A 161 8.80 -0.72 -14.80
CA THR A 161 8.59 -0.38 -13.39
C THR A 161 7.38 0.52 -13.20
N GLY A 162 6.73 0.40 -12.05
CA GLY A 162 5.66 1.30 -11.67
C GLY A 162 5.42 1.39 -10.17
N ILE A 163 4.74 2.46 -9.79
CA ILE A 163 4.30 2.73 -8.41
C ILE A 163 2.80 2.96 -8.38
N VAL A 164 2.14 2.40 -7.37
CA VAL A 164 0.72 2.59 -7.06
C VAL A 164 0.60 2.85 -5.57
N THR A 165 -0.06 3.92 -5.18
CA THR A 165 -0.25 4.26 -3.76
C THR A 165 -1.58 4.95 -3.50
N THR A 166 -2.09 4.81 -2.28
CA THR A 166 -3.18 5.63 -1.75
C THR A 166 -2.70 6.93 -1.07
N ALA A 167 -1.40 7.22 -1.08
CA ALA A 167 -0.84 8.50 -0.66
C ALA A 167 -0.59 9.43 -1.86
N ARG A 168 0.13 10.53 -1.63
CA ARG A 168 0.75 11.30 -2.70
C ARG A 168 1.86 10.44 -3.31
N VAL A 169 2.00 10.45 -4.63
CA VAL A 169 3.10 9.69 -5.30
C VAL A 169 4.50 10.17 -4.90
N THR A 170 4.57 11.37 -4.32
CA THR A 170 5.73 12.06 -3.74
C THR A 170 5.93 11.79 -2.23
N ASP A 171 5.04 11.04 -1.57
CA ASP A 171 5.23 10.67 -0.18
C ASP A 171 6.40 9.68 -0.01
N ALA A 172 6.85 9.50 1.22
CA ALA A 172 8.12 8.85 1.51
C ALA A 172 8.25 7.42 0.98
N SER A 173 7.22 6.60 1.16
CA SER A 173 7.18 5.19 0.72
C SER A 173 7.32 5.05 -0.81
N PRO A 174 6.48 5.68 -1.65
CA PRO A 174 6.65 5.63 -3.10
C PRO A 174 7.94 6.36 -3.53
N ALA A 175 8.31 7.48 -2.88
CA ALA A 175 9.53 8.20 -3.18
C ALA A 175 10.79 7.37 -2.96
N GLY A 176 10.82 6.42 -2.02
CA GLY A 176 11.94 5.48 -1.88
C GLY A 176 12.19 4.62 -3.12
N SER A 177 11.23 4.55 -4.05
CA SER A 177 11.38 3.85 -5.31
C SER A 177 12.21 4.64 -6.33
N TYR A 178 12.38 5.95 -6.16
CA TYR A 178 12.99 6.78 -7.20
C TYR A 178 13.77 8.02 -6.75
N ALA A 179 13.50 8.55 -5.56
CA ALA A 179 14.04 9.81 -5.11
C ALA A 179 15.25 9.63 -4.21
N HIS A 180 16.14 10.61 -4.25
CA HIS A 180 17.28 10.79 -3.37
C HIS A 180 17.16 12.16 -2.71
N THR A 181 16.85 12.20 -1.42
CA THR A 181 16.63 13.46 -0.69
C THR A 181 16.99 13.37 0.78
N GLY A 182 17.60 14.44 1.30
CA GLY A 182 17.86 14.60 2.73
C GLY A 182 16.60 14.89 3.55
N TYR A 183 15.44 15.12 2.93
CA TYR A 183 14.21 15.35 3.67
C TYR A 183 12.95 14.96 2.90
N ARG A 184 12.18 14.02 3.46
CA ARG A 184 10.92 13.51 2.89
C ARG A 184 9.82 14.54 2.61
N ARG A 185 9.94 15.76 3.14
CA ARG A 185 8.94 16.83 2.91
C ARG A 185 9.31 17.78 1.77
N TRP A 186 10.44 17.58 1.09
CA TRP A 186 10.76 18.34 -0.11
C TRP A 186 10.01 17.78 -1.32
N GLN A 187 8.67 17.76 -1.23
CA GLN A 187 7.79 17.11 -2.22
C GLN A 187 7.62 17.99 -3.46
N ALA A 188 7.24 19.26 -3.27
CA ALA A 188 7.03 20.24 -4.34
C ALA A 188 8.12 21.33 -4.42
N SER A 189 8.97 21.43 -3.39
CA SER A 189 10.03 22.44 -3.30
C SER A 189 11.13 22.05 -2.31
N VAL A 190 12.32 22.62 -2.52
CA VAL A 190 13.47 22.55 -1.61
C VAL A 190 13.72 23.92 -0.95
N PRO A 191 14.50 23.99 0.15
CA PRO A 191 14.86 25.26 0.78
C PRO A 191 15.64 26.17 -0.17
N GLU A 192 15.52 27.48 0.02
CA GLU A 192 16.29 28.45 -0.75
C GLU A 192 17.81 28.19 -0.63
N GLY A 193 18.53 28.31 -1.75
CA GLY A 193 19.95 27.98 -1.82
C GLY A 193 20.27 26.48 -1.90
N CYS A 194 19.26 25.60 -1.85
CA CYS A 194 19.45 24.17 -2.05
C CYS A 194 19.51 23.84 -3.55
N ASN A 195 20.68 23.39 -4.02
CA ASN A 195 20.87 22.97 -5.41
C ASN A 195 20.48 21.50 -5.63
N ALA A 196 19.27 21.12 -5.19
CA ALA A 196 18.70 19.79 -5.38
C ALA A 196 17.30 19.90 -6.00
N LYS A 197 16.88 18.88 -6.72
CA LYS A 197 15.50 18.76 -7.21
C LYS A 197 14.58 18.31 -6.09
N ASP A 198 13.37 18.86 -6.03
CA ASP A 198 12.30 18.32 -5.18
C ASP A 198 11.86 16.92 -5.67
N ILE A 199 11.18 16.16 -4.81
CA ILE A 199 10.78 14.79 -5.09
C ILE A 199 9.89 14.70 -6.33
N ALA A 200 8.98 15.66 -6.57
CA ALA A 200 8.15 15.66 -7.78
C ALA A 200 9.01 15.88 -9.04
N GLN A 201 9.98 16.80 -9.01
CA GLN A 201 10.94 16.97 -10.10
C GLN A 201 11.76 15.70 -10.35
N GLN A 202 12.23 15.02 -9.31
CA GLN A 202 12.99 13.78 -9.45
C GLN A 202 12.14 12.67 -10.11
N LEU A 203 10.84 12.57 -9.77
CA LEU A 203 9.94 11.62 -10.42
C LEU A 203 9.82 11.84 -11.93
N ILE A 204 9.76 13.10 -12.37
CA ILE A 204 9.54 13.42 -13.79
C ILE A 204 10.84 13.43 -14.60
N TYR A 205 11.94 13.89 -14.01
CA TYR A 205 13.16 14.17 -14.75
C TYR A 205 14.28 13.14 -14.58
N ASP A 206 14.34 12.43 -13.45
CA ASP A 206 15.48 11.58 -13.11
C ASP A 206 15.13 10.09 -13.13
N LEU A 207 16.11 9.25 -13.49
CA LEU A 207 15.96 7.81 -13.32
C LEU A 207 16.03 7.46 -11.81
N PRO A 208 15.27 6.45 -11.35
CA PRO A 208 14.37 5.59 -12.12
C PRO A 208 12.98 6.17 -12.41
N GLY A 209 12.61 7.33 -11.84
CA GLY A 209 11.26 7.89 -11.93
C GLY A 209 10.81 8.23 -13.35
N SER A 210 11.68 8.89 -14.12
CA SER A 210 11.35 9.41 -15.45
C SER A 210 10.99 8.32 -16.45
N GLU A 211 11.43 7.07 -16.24
CA GLU A 211 11.17 5.93 -17.13
C GLU A 211 10.18 4.91 -16.52
N MET A 212 9.56 5.23 -15.37
CA MET A 212 8.44 4.46 -14.84
C MET A 212 7.26 4.47 -15.83
N ARG A 213 6.74 3.27 -16.11
CA ARG A 213 5.65 3.06 -17.06
C ARG A 213 4.29 3.34 -16.45
N VAL A 214 4.17 3.18 -15.13
CA VAL A 214 2.91 3.42 -14.41
C VAL A 214 3.19 4.16 -13.11
N ILE A 215 2.53 5.29 -12.91
CA ILE A 215 2.58 6.10 -11.69
C ILE A 215 1.14 6.43 -11.32
N LEU A 216 0.60 5.82 -10.25
CA LEU A 216 -0.80 6.01 -9.83
C LEU A 216 -0.89 6.37 -8.34
N GLY A 217 -1.62 7.44 -8.03
CA GLY A 217 -1.90 7.85 -6.64
C GLY A 217 -2.51 9.24 -6.57
N GLY A 218 -2.34 9.93 -5.43
CA GLY A 218 -2.69 11.35 -5.29
C GLY A 218 -1.46 12.27 -5.43
N GLY A 219 -1.59 13.49 -4.92
CA GLY A 219 -0.50 14.46 -4.80
C GLY A 219 -0.40 15.44 -5.96
N LEU A 220 -1.50 15.67 -6.67
CA LEU A 220 -1.55 16.57 -7.82
C LEU A 220 -0.99 17.97 -7.49
N LYS A 221 -1.21 18.45 -6.26
CA LYS A 221 -0.69 19.74 -5.81
C LYS A 221 0.83 19.89 -5.92
N ASP A 222 1.59 18.80 -5.81
CA ASP A 222 3.06 18.86 -5.88
C ASP A 222 3.58 19.09 -7.30
N PHE A 223 2.70 18.96 -8.31
CA PHE A 223 3.01 19.05 -9.74
C PHE A 223 2.51 20.34 -10.39
N LEU A 224 1.60 21.09 -9.75
CA LEU A 224 1.02 22.32 -10.27
C LEU A 224 1.57 23.57 -9.57
N ASN A 225 1.59 24.69 -10.30
CA ASN A 225 1.90 25.96 -9.68
C ASN A 225 0.79 26.44 -8.73
N THR A 226 1.16 27.23 -7.72
CA THR A 226 0.21 27.96 -6.86
C THR A 226 -0.80 28.84 -7.61
N THR A 227 -0.51 29.25 -8.84
CA THR A 227 -1.44 30.02 -9.68
C THR A 227 -2.34 29.17 -10.57
N GLU A 228 -2.11 27.86 -10.65
CA GLU A 228 -2.89 26.92 -11.45
C GLU A 228 -3.92 26.21 -10.55
N LEU A 229 -5.06 25.85 -11.14
CA LEU A 229 -6.11 25.07 -10.49
C LEU A 229 -6.21 23.71 -11.18
N ASP A 230 -6.45 22.68 -10.37
CA ASP A 230 -6.76 21.34 -10.85
C ASP A 230 -8.23 21.19 -11.27
N GLU A 231 -8.58 20.00 -11.73
CA GLU A 231 -9.92 19.65 -12.20
C GLU A 231 -11.01 19.76 -11.12
N GLU A 232 -10.62 19.85 -9.84
CA GLU A 232 -11.50 20.03 -8.69
C GLU A 232 -11.37 21.44 -8.05
N CYS A 233 -10.81 22.40 -8.79
CA CYS A 233 -10.64 23.80 -8.38
C CYS A 233 -9.71 24.00 -7.17
N GLN A 234 -8.77 23.09 -6.93
CA GLN A 234 -7.76 23.21 -5.88
C GLN A 234 -6.42 23.67 -6.48
N SER A 235 -5.69 24.47 -5.70
CA SER A 235 -4.42 25.08 -6.14
C SER A 235 -3.24 24.12 -5.95
N GLY A 236 -2.19 24.31 -6.77
CA GLY A 236 -0.90 23.65 -6.59
C GLY A 236 -0.05 24.25 -5.47
N GLU A 237 1.08 23.59 -5.16
CA GLU A 237 2.05 24.04 -4.15
C GLU A 237 3.36 24.57 -4.77
N ARG A 238 3.59 24.37 -6.07
CA ARG A 238 4.85 24.77 -6.72
C ARG A 238 4.96 26.29 -6.87
N ARG A 239 6.15 26.83 -6.64
CA ARG A 239 6.47 28.27 -6.71
C ARG A 239 7.48 28.62 -7.79
N ASP A 240 7.92 27.64 -8.57
CA ASP A 240 8.97 27.75 -9.58
C ASP A 240 8.43 27.96 -11.01
N GLY A 241 7.12 28.21 -11.15
CA GLY A 241 6.47 28.40 -12.44
C GLY A 241 6.20 27.12 -13.23
N GLN A 242 6.56 25.94 -12.71
CA GLN A 242 6.45 24.69 -13.46
C GLN A 242 5.10 24.01 -13.28
N ASN A 243 4.59 23.46 -14.39
CA ASN A 243 3.54 22.45 -14.43
C ASN A 243 4.17 21.11 -14.84
N LEU A 244 4.45 20.26 -13.86
CA LEU A 244 5.18 19.03 -14.07
C LEU A 244 4.36 17.96 -14.80
N ILE A 245 3.03 18.04 -14.77
CA ILE A 245 2.15 17.15 -15.56
C ILE A 245 2.35 17.44 -17.05
N ASN A 246 2.36 18.72 -17.44
CA ASN A 246 2.65 19.11 -18.82
C ASN A 246 4.08 18.73 -19.21
N LYS A 247 5.05 18.88 -18.31
CA LYS A 247 6.43 18.42 -18.57
C LYS A 247 6.54 16.92 -18.77
N TRP A 248 5.81 16.13 -17.99
CA TRP A 248 5.73 14.69 -18.22
C TRP A 248 5.13 14.36 -19.60
N LYS A 249 4.03 15.00 -19.99
CA LYS A 249 3.41 14.83 -21.33
C LYS A 249 4.38 15.20 -22.45
N GLU A 250 5.10 16.32 -22.32
CA GLU A 250 6.13 16.75 -23.26
C GLU A 250 7.26 15.72 -23.40
N LEU A 251 7.76 15.19 -22.28
CA LEU A 251 8.84 14.18 -22.26
C LEU A 251 8.42 12.83 -22.83
N LYS A 252 7.13 12.49 -22.77
CA LYS A 252 6.56 11.26 -23.33
C LYS A 252 5.94 11.45 -24.72
N ASN A 253 6.14 12.62 -25.32
CA ASN A 253 5.69 12.88 -26.68
C ASN A 253 6.28 11.85 -27.66
N GLY A 254 5.42 11.28 -28.51
CA GLY A 254 5.78 10.20 -29.44
C GLY A 254 5.65 8.78 -28.87
N SER A 255 5.40 8.62 -27.57
CA SER A 255 4.96 7.35 -26.97
C SER A 255 3.44 7.34 -26.80
N ASN A 256 2.83 6.16 -26.64
CA ASN A 256 1.41 6.07 -26.29
C ASN A 256 1.20 6.34 -24.79
N ALA A 257 1.33 7.59 -24.39
CA ALA A 257 1.29 8.05 -23.00
C ALA A 257 -0.07 8.69 -22.65
N HIS A 258 -0.60 8.37 -21.48
CA HIS A 258 -1.87 8.92 -20.98
C HIS A 258 -1.71 9.52 -19.59
N TYR A 259 -2.28 10.71 -19.42
CA TYR A 259 -2.55 11.29 -18.10
C TYR A 259 -4.03 11.11 -17.80
N VAL A 260 -4.34 10.64 -16.59
CA VAL A 260 -5.72 10.48 -16.10
C VAL A 260 -5.84 11.08 -14.70
N TRP A 261 -6.99 11.64 -14.35
CA TRP A 261 -7.19 12.27 -13.03
C TRP A 261 -8.43 11.75 -12.28
N ASN A 262 -9.22 10.87 -12.90
CA ASN A 262 -10.37 10.25 -12.26
C ASN A 262 -10.50 8.75 -12.59
N ARG A 263 -11.38 8.07 -11.86
CA ARG A 263 -11.68 6.64 -11.97
C ARG A 263 -12.19 6.26 -13.36
N SER A 264 -13.10 7.05 -13.93
CA SER A 264 -13.68 6.75 -15.24
C SER A 264 -12.63 6.76 -16.34
N GLU A 265 -11.71 7.73 -16.33
CA GLU A 265 -10.59 7.81 -17.25
C GLU A 265 -9.61 6.65 -17.04
N LEU A 266 -9.26 6.31 -15.79
CA LEU A 266 -8.40 5.16 -15.47
C LEU A 266 -8.98 3.86 -16.05
N LEU A 267 -10.28 3.61 -15.83
CA LEU A 267 -10.94 2.40 -16.30
C LEU A 267 -11.16 2.37 -17.82
N ALA A 268 -11.05 3.52 -18.50
CA ALA A 268 -11.12 3.63 -19.95
C ALA A 268 -9.75 3.47 -20.65
N VAL A 269 -8.65 3.38 -19.89
CA VAL A 269 -7.30 3.19 -20.45
C VAL A 269 -7.23 1.89 -21.24
N ASN A 270 -6.72 1.96 -22.48
CA ASN A 270 -6.44 0.78 -23.27
C ASN A 270 -5.08 0.17 -22.85
N THR A 271 -5.13 -0.71 -21.85
CA THR A 271 -3.93 -1.34 -21.26
C THR A 271 -3.12 -2.16 -22.25
N CYS A 272 -3.72 -2.60 -23.37
CA CYS A 272 -3.03 -3.34 -24.43
C CYS A 272 -2.06 -2.48 -25.25
N SER A 273 -2.25 -1.16 -25.30
CA SER A 273 -1.41 -0.26 -26.12
C SER A 273 -0.72 0.85 -25.33
N THR A 274 -1.22 1.27 -24.17
CA THR A 274 -0.63 2.35 -23.35
C THR A 274 0.78 2.02 -22.90
N GLU A 275 1.78 2.82 -23.25
CA GLU A 275 3.19 2.63 -22.86
C GLU A 275 3.55 3.32 -21.55
N TYR A 276 2.92 4.47 -21.29
CA TYR A 276 3.11 5.26 -20.07
C TYR A 276 1.77 5.73 -19.52
N LEU A 277 1.57 5.59 -18.23
CA LEU A 277 0.36 6.04 -17.53
C LEU A 277 0.74 6.84 -16.28
N LEU A 278 0.32 8.09 -16.24
CA LEU A 278 0.36 8.94 -15.05
C LEU A 278 -1.07 9.19 -14.58
N GLY A 279 -1.39 8.72 -13.39
CA GLY A 279 -2.69 8.89 -12.74
C GLY A 279 -2.54 9.64 -11.42
N LEU A 280 -3.00 10.90 -11.37
CA LEU A 280 -3.02 11.71 -10.15
C LEU A 280 -4.47 12.04 -9.83
N PHE A 281 -5.04 11.33 -8.86
CA PHE A 281 -6.50 11.31 -8.67
C PHE A 281 -7.01 12.23 -7.56
N ASP A 282 -6.13 12.83 -6.77
CA ASP A 282 -6.50 13.76 -5.71
C ASP A 282 -5.42 14.83 -5.54
N ASN A 283 -5.80 16.02 -5.12
CA ASN A 283 -4.88 17.13 -4.85
C ASN A 283 -3.84 16.74 -3.80
N ASP A 284 -4.25 16.01 -2.77
CA ASP A 284 -3.39 15.51 -1.70
C ASP A 284 -3.34 13.96 -1.72
N HIS A 285 -3.24 13.29 -0.57
CA HIS A 285 -3.40 11.85 -0.47
C HIS A 285 -4.78 11.45 -0.98
N MET A 286 -4.90 10.24 -1.52
CA MET A 286 -6.20 9.69 -1.86
C MET A 286 -7.14 9.68 -0.62
N PRO A 287 -8.44 9.96 -0.79
CA PRO A 287 -9.41 9.86 0.31
C PRO A 287 -9.43 8.45 0.89
N TYR A 288 -9.90 8.27 2.13
CA TYR A 288 -10.05 6.93 2.69
C TYR A 288 -11.00 6.08 1.83
N TRP A 289 -10.81 4.77 1.80
CA TRP A 289 -11.64 3.75 1.16
C TRP A 289 -13.12 3.99 1.37
N ILE A 290 -13.54 4.34 2.59
CA ILE A 290 -14.96 4.60 2.87
C ILE A 290 -15.54 5.69 1.95
N ASN A 291 -14.77 6.72 1.63
CA ASN A 291 -15.16 7.78 0.70
C ASN A 291 -14.95 7.39 -0.77
N ARG A 292 -13.91 6.61 -1.09
CA ARG A 292 -13.70 6.07 -2.45
C ARG A 292 -14.74 5.02 -2.86
N SER A 293 -15.33 4.34 -1.87
CA SER A 293 -16.35 3.31 -2.05
C SER A 293 -17.77 3.86 -2.23
N GLU A 294 -17.98 5.17 -2.10
CA GLU A 294 -19.26 5.80 -2.36
C GLU A 294 -19.61 5.69 -3.86
N PRO A 295 -20.89 5.44 -4.24
CA PRO A 295 -21.27 5.21 -5.64
C PRO A 295 -20.89 6.34 -6.61
N ASP A 296 -20.90 7.58 -6.12
CA ASP A 296 -20.63 8.79 -6.92
C ASP A 296 -19.16 9.23 -6.82
N SER A 297 -18.30 8.44 -6.18
CA SER A 297 -16.89 8.78 -6.03
C SER A 297 -16.17 8.76 -7.38
N THR A 298 -15.43 9.82 -7.67
CA THR A 298 -14.57 9.95 -8.86
C THR A 298 -13.21 9.28 -8.66
N LYS A 299 -12.92 8.75 -7.47
CA LYS A 299 -11.59 8.27 -7.09
C LYS A 299 -11.50 6.75 -7.28
N PRO A 300 -10.47 6.21 -7.97
CA PRO A 300 -10.30 4.78 -8.10
C PRO A 300 -9.88 4.14 -6.77
N ASN A 301 -10.28 2.89 -6.57
CA ASN A 301 -9.81 2.08 -5.45
C ASN A 301 -8.41 1.50 -5.75
N LEU A 302 -7.68 1.10 -4.71
CA LEU A 302 -6.35 0.50 -4.80
C LEU A 302 -6.35 -0.74 -5.70
N THR A 303 -7.37 -1.60 -5.58
CA THR A 303 -7.54 -2.80 -6.42
C THR A 303 -7.61 -2.44 -7.91
N GLU A 304 -8.28 -1.35 -8.27
CA GLU A 304 -8.43 -0.90 -9.65
C GLU A 304 -7.11 -0.36 -10.19
N MET A 305 -6.44 0.51 -9.43
CA MET A 305 -5.13 1.06 -9.79
C MET A 305 -4.09 -0.05 -9.98
N VAL A 306 -4.01 -1.00 -9.04
CA VAL A 306 -3.08 -2.13 -9.13
C VAL A 306 -3.39 -3.04 -10.32
N THR A 307 -4.68 -3.28 -10.62
CA THR A 307 -5.07 -4.12 -11.76
C THR A 307 -4.62 -3.48 -13.08
N VAL A 308 -4.92 -2.20 -13.30
CA VAL A 308 -4.49 -1.47 -14.50
C VAL A 308 -2.96 -1.43 -14.61
N ALA A 309 -2.25 -1.20 -13.49
CA ALA A 309 -0.80 -1.21 -13.46
C ALA A 309 -0.23 -2.57 -13.92
N ILE A 310 -0.76 -3.67 -13.39
CA ILE A 310 -0.32 -5.03 -13.76
C ILE A 310 -0.61 -5.31 -15.24
N GLU A 311 -1.78 -4.95 -15.76
CA GLU A 311 -2.12 -5.16 -17.16
C GLU A 311 -1.15 -4.44 -18.10
N ILE A 312 -0.76 -3.21 -17.77
CA ILE A 312 0.24 -2.47 -18.56
C ILE A 312 1.62 -3.10 -18.42
N LEU A 313 2.08 -3.31 -17.17
CA LEU A 313 3.46 -3.72 -16.85
C LEU A 313 3.78 -5.15 -17.30
N SER A 314 2.82 -6.07 -17.19
CA SER A 314 3.02 -7.50 -17.51
C SER A 314 3.27 -7.79 -18.99
N ARG A 315 3.05 -6.80 -19.87
CA ARG A 315 3.33 -6.94 -21.31
C ARG A 315 4.83 -6.92 -21.64
N ASN A 316 5.68 -6.42 -20.75
CA ASN A 316 7.12 -6.43 -21.01
C ASN A 316 7.69 -7.86 -20.94
N PRO A 317 8.25 -8.42 -22.02
CA PRO A 317 8.83 -9.76 -22.00
C PRO A 317 10.04 -9.90 -21.05
N ALA A 318 10.74 -8.80 -20.75
CA ALA A 318 11.82 -8.80 -19.75
C ALA A 318 11.30 -8.91 -18.31
N GLY A 319 10.00 -8.65 -18.10
CA GLY A 319 9.35 -8.64 -16.81
C GLY A 319 9.09 -7.24 -16.25
N PHE A 320 8.64 -7.19 -15.00
CA PHE A 320 8.30 -5.94 -14.33
C PHE A 320 8.53 -5.96 -12.82
N VAL A 321 8.67 -4.77 -12.23
CA VAL A 321 8.63 -4.54 -10.78
C VAL A 321 7.57 -3.50 -10.47
N LEU A 322 6.65 -3.84 -9.58
CA LEU A 322 5.57 -2.97 -9.12
C LEU A 322 5.67 -2.79 -7.61
N PHE A 323 5.64 -1.53 -7.16
CA PHE A 323 5.42 -1.18 -5.77
C PHE A 323 3.96 -0.74 -5.59
N ALA A 324 3.23 -1.36 -4.67
CA ALA A 324 1.82 -1.09 -4.40
C ALA A 324 1.59 -0.85 -2.91
N GLU A 325 0.99 0.29 -2.55
CA GLU A 325 0.96 0.75 -1.17
C GLU A 325 -0.46 1.06 -0.65
N GLY A 326 -0.80 0.46 0.49
CA GLY A 326 -1.96 0.81 1.32
C GLY A 326 -1.63 1.89 2.35
N ALA A 327 -1.20 3.07 1.88
CA ALA A 327 -0.64 4.14 2.70
C ALA A 327 -1.60 4.72 3.76
N ARG A 328 -2.91 4.65 3.50
CA ARG A 328 -3.92 5.26 4.39
C ARG A 328 -4.15 4.45 5.68
N ILE A 329 -3.60 3.23 5.79
CA ILE A 329 -3.57 2.46 7.05
C ILE A 329 -2.83 3.26 8.13
N ASP A 330 -1.62 3.73 7.83
CA ASP A 330 -0.79 4.57 8.69
C ASP A 330 -1.49 5.89 9.04
N ALA A 331 -2.00 6.60 8.04
CA ALA A 331 -2.69 7.87 8.23
C ALA A 331 -3.88 7.76 9.20
N ALA A 332 -4.65 6.67 9.10
CA ALA A 332 -5.77 6.41 10.00
C ALA A 332 -5.31 6.05 11.43
N HIS A 333 -4.22 5.29 11.58
CA HIS A 333 -3.65 5.01 12.89
C HIS A 333 -3.07 6.26 13.56
N HIS A 334 -2.43 7.15 12.81
CA HIS A 334 -1.91 8.42 13.34
C HIS A 334 -2.98 9.30 13.99
N ILE A 335 -4.23 9.24 13.51
CA ILE A 335 -5.38 9.96 14.09
C ILE A 335 -6.24 9.06 14.99
N THR A 336 -5.70 7.91 15.43
CA THR A 336 -6.34 6.94 16.32
C THR A 336 -7.73 6.50 15.86
N ARG A 337 -7.92 6.31 14.56
CA ARG A 337 -9.18 5.82 13.97
C ARG A 337 -9.02 4.39 13.47
N ALA A 338 -9.02 3.43 14.41
CA ALA A 338 -8.82 2.01 14.11
C ALA A 338 -9.78 1.49 13.01
N LYS A 339 -11.06 1.88 13.05
CA LYS A 339 -12.03 1.47 12.01
C LYS A 339 -11.64 1.89 10.60
N LEU A 340 -11.13 3.11 10.42
CA LEU A 340 -10.63 3.54 9.12
C LEU A 340 -9.40 2.73 8.72
N ALA A 341 -8.44 2.54 9.63
CA ALA A 341 -7.22 1.77 9.35
C ALA A 341 -7.53 0.32 8.92
N LEU A 342 -8.48 -0.34 9.60
CA LEU A 342 -8.88 -1.71 9.25
C LEU A 342 -9.67 -1.78 7.94
N GLN A 343 -10.40 -0.72 7.57
CA GLN A 343 -11.05 -0.63 6.25
C GLN A 343 -10.03 -0.50 5.13
N GLU A 344 -9.00 0.35 5.28
CA GLU A 344 -7.88 0.42 4.32
C GLU A 344 -7.13 -0.92 4.22
N ALA A 345 -6.93 -1.61 5.35
CA ALA A 345 -6.30 -2.93 5.35
C ALA A 345 -7.13 -3.99 4.59
N LEU A 346 -8.46 -3.88 4.57
CA LEU A 346 -9.32 -4.78 3.80
C LEU A 346 -9.27 -4.48 2.30
N GLU A 347 -9.16 -3.21 1.91
CA GLU A 347 -8.94 -2.85 0.50
C GLU A 347 -7.56 -3.33 0.02
N PHE A 348 -6.54 -3.18 0.86
CA PHE A 348 -5.20 -3.73 0.60
C PHE A 348 -5.23 -5.25 0.41
N ASP A 349 -6.02 -5.96 1.23
CA ASP A 349 -6.30 -7.39 1.08
C ASP A 349 -7.00 -7.75 -0.23
N GLU A 350 -7.94 -6.93 -0.67
CA GLU A 350 -8.62 -7.11 -1.95
C GLU A 350 -7.66 -6.94 -3.13
N ALA A 351 -6.79 -5.93 -3.10
CA ALA A 351 -5.80 -5.68 -4.13
C ALA A 351 -4.79 -6.83 -4.26
N ILE A 352 -4.33 -7.37 -3.12
CA ILE A 352 -3.44 -8.54 -3.09
C ILE A 352 -4.15 -9.78 -3.62
N ASN A 353 -5.39 -10.03 -3.17
CA ASN A 353 -6.18 -11.17 -3.63
C ASN A 353 -6.42 -11.14 -5.14
N LYS A 354 -6.76 -9.96 -5.68
CA LYS A 354 -6.93 -9.74 -7.11
C LYS A 354 -5.61 -10.00 -7.86
N THR A 355 -4.50 -9.49 -7.36
CA THR A 355 -3.17 -9.68 -7.97
C THR A 355 -2.78 -11.15 -8.04
N VAL A 356 -2.96 -11.90 -6.94
CA VAL A 356 -2.70 -13.35 -6.88
C VAL A 356 -3.58 -14.13 -7.89
N SER A 357 -4.79 -13.64 -8.19
CA SER A 357 -5.71 -14.28 -9.13
C SER A 357 -5.34 -14.10 -10.60
N ILE A 358 -4.61 -13.03 -10.94
CA ILE A 358 -4.30 -12.69 -12.34
C ILE A 358 -2.85 -12.96 -12.74
N LEU A 359 -1.91 -13.01 -11.78
CA LEU A 359 -0.49 -13.23 -12.08
C LEU A 359 -0.10 -14.71 -12.01
N PRO A 360 0.81 -15.17 -12.90
CA PRO A 360 1.28 -16.54 -12.92
C PRO A 360 2.18 -16.83 -11.71
N LYS A 361 1.76 -17.78 -10.85
CA LYS A 361 2.46 -18.13 -9.59
C LYS A 361 3.90 -18.65 -9.80
N ASN A 362 4.20 -19.24 -10.95
CA ASN A 362 5.52 -19.81 -11.25
C ASN A 362 6.53 -18.77 -11.74
N GLU A 363 6.09 -17.61 -12.21
CA GLU A 363 6.94 -16.54 -12.76
C GLU A 363 6.84 -15.21 -12.00
N THR A 364 6.05 -15.15 -10.92
CA THR A 364 5.83 -13.92 -10.15
C THR A 364 6.21 -14.10 -8.68
N LEU A 365 7.02 -13.18 -8.17
CA LEU A 365 7.26 -12.99 -6.74
C LEU A 365 6.33 -11.90 -6.20
N ILE A 366 5.45 -12.26 -5.27
CA ILE A 366 4.61 -11.30 -4.54
C ILE A 366 5.08 -11.27 -3.08
N VAL A 367 5.48 -10.09 -2.60
CA VAL A 367 5.90 -9.86 -1.23
C VAL A 367 4.92 -8.90 -0.57
N VAL A 368 4.47 -9.22 0.64
CA VAL A 368 3.61 -8.35 1.45
C VAL A 368 4.35 -8.06 2.75
N THR A 369 4.51 -6.78 3.08
CA THR A 369 5.18 -6.33 4.30
C THR A 369 4.59 -5.01 4.80
N ALA A 370 5.07 -4.58 5.96
CA ALA A 370 4.93 -3.21 6.46
C ALA A 370 6.33 -2.58 6.57
N ASP A 371 6.37 -1.26 6.62
CA ASP A 371 7.56 -0.44 6.82
C ASP A 371 7.87 -0.27 8.32
N HIS A 372 6.83 -0.08 9.14
CA HIS A 372 6.83 -0.11 10.59
C HIS A 372 5.47 -0.54 11.17
N SER A 373 5.32 -0.48 12.49
CA SER A 373 4.06 -0.76 13.20
C SER A 373 3.46 0.53 13.75
N HIS A 374 2.23 0.46 14.24
CA HIS A 374 1.63 1.43 15.16
C HIS A 374 1.52 0.88 16.57
N THR A 375 1.13 1.74 17.51
CA THR A 375 0.88 1.40 18.92
C THR A 375 -0.50 0.79 19.15
N MET A 376 -1.24 0.40 18.10
CA MET A 376 -2.54 -0.24 18.24
C MET A 376 -2.38 -1.59 18.95
N THR A 377 -3.21 -1.82 19.96
CA THR A 377 -3.23 -3.05 20.75
C THR A 377 -4.60 -3.70 20.69
N ILE A 378 -4.67 -5.03 20.74
CA ILE A 378 -5.94 -5.75 20.90
C ILE A 378 -6.07 -6.11 22.39
N ALA A 379 -7.00 -5.49 23.09
CA ALA A 379 -7.19 -5.67 24.53
C ALA A 379 -7.91 -6.99 24.89
N GLY A 380 -7.75 -7.44 26.13
CA GLY A 380 -8.44 -8.63 26.69
C GLY A 380 -9.53 -8.25 27.70
N TYR A 381 -10.59 -9.05 27.87
CA TYR A 381 -10.81 -10.43 27.41
C TYR A 381 -12.23 -10.65 26.86
N PRO A 382 -12.56 -10.16 25.65
CA PRO A 382 -13.91 -10.29 25.11
C PRO A 382 -14.22 -11.73 24.66
N PRO A 383 -15.50 -12.16 24.70
CA PRO A 383 -15.93 -13.41 24.08
C PRO A 383 -15.62 -13.46 22.57
N ARG A 384 -15.43 -14.67 22.04
CA ARG A 384 -15.27 -14.90 20.60
C ARG A 384 -16.48 -14.38 19.82
N GLY A 385 -16.24 -13.69 18.70
CA GLY A 385 -17.29 -13.06 17.90
C GLY A 385 -17.67 -11.65 18.37
N THR A 386 -17.05 -11.14 19.44
CA THR A 386 -17.23 -9.75 19.86
C THR A 386 -16.74 -8.80 18.77
N ASN A 387 -17.55 -7.80 18.43
CA ASN A 387 -17.19 -6.76 17.47
C ASN A 387 -15.81 -6.19 17.82
N ILE A 388 -14.87 -6.24 16.87
CA ILE A 388 -13.49 -5.77 17.04
C ILE A 388 -13.39 -4.28 17.41
N PHE A 389 -14.42 -3.47 17.11
CA PHE A 389 -14.52 -2.06 17.53
C PHE A 389 -15.36 -1.85 18.79
N GLY A 390 -15.76 -2.93 19.45
CA GLY A 390 -16.54 -2.89 20.68
C GLY A 390 -15.65 -2.80 21.91
N PHE A 391 -16.14 -3.35 23.02
CA PHE A 391 -15.43 -3.37 24.29
C PHE A 391 -14.89 -4.78 24.59
N ALA A 392 -13.66 -4.83 25.07
CA ALA A 392 -12.97 -6.04 25.52
C ALA A 392 -13.46 -6.53 26.90
N GLY A 393 -14.22 -5.72 27.62
CA GLY A 393 -14.71 -5.99 28.97
C GLY A 393 -14.68 -4.73 29.82
N ASN A 394 -14.67 -4.90 31.15
CA ASN A 394 -14.56 -3.81 32.11
C ASN A 394 -13.32 -3.96 32.98
N THR A 395 -12.77 -2.84 33.45
CA THR A 395 -11.76 -2.77 34.51
C THR A 395 -12.34 -3.18 35.87
N THR A 396 -11.49 -3.30 36.90
CA THR A 396 -11.93 -3.60 38.28
C THR A 396 -12.85 -2.53 38.89
N ASN A 397 -12.93 -1.35 38.28
CA ASN A 397 -13.82 -0.26 38.69
C ASN A 397 -15.02 -0.11 37.72
N ASP A 398 -15.37 -1.17 36.99
CA ASP A 398 -16.47 -1.23 36.02
C ASP A 398 -16.37 -0.27 34.82
N ALA A 399 -15.23 0.39 34.60
CA ALA A 399 -15.01 1.20 33.40
C ALA A 399 -14.78 0.30 32.17
N PRO A 400 -15.46 0.52 31.03
CA PRO A 400 -15.29 -0.30 29.84
C PRO A 400 -13.90 -0.10 29.21
N VAL A 401 -13.36 -1.17 28.65
CA VAL A 401 -12.06 -1.20 27.95
C VAL A 401 -12.33 -1.37 26.46
N GLU A 402 -11.93 -0.42 25.63
CA GLU A 402 -12.03 -0.54 24.17
C GLU A 402 -11.20 -1.72 23.67
N TYR A 403 -11.71 -2.45 22.68
CA TYR A 403 -11.06 -3.67 22.19
C TYR A 403 -9.82 -3.38 21.32
N THR A 404 -9.80 -2.26 20.59
CA THR A 404 -8.69 -1.86 19.68
C THR A 404 -8.29 -0.41 19.85
#